data_AF-A0A2V8UNC5-F1
#
_entry.id   AF-A0A2V8UNC5-F1
#
_cell.length_a   1.000
_cell.length_b   1.000
_cell.length_c   1.000
_cell.angle_alpha   90.00
_cell.angle_beta   90.00
_cell.angle_gamma   90.00
#
_symmetry.space_group_name_H-M   'P 1'
#
loop_
_entity.id
_entity.type
_entity.pdbx_description
1 polymer ?
#
loop_
_entity_poly.entity_id
_entity_poly.type
_entity_poly.pdbx_seq_one_letter_code
_entity_poly.pdbx_strand_id
1 'polypeptide(L)'
;GAELSLVAPEIVIKFPQWLETLPEGPVEFISTDFSPFRAALAGTGFEGAAVIETPRALAGAIARIALVKLRQGLAVDPAEVDANYVRRSDAELFWKEI
;
A
#
# COMPACT_ATOMS: atom_id res chain seq x y z
N GLY A 1 -10.35 -7.98 17.11
CA GLY A 1 -9.24 -7.34 16.39
C GLY A 1 -9.81 -6.13 15.69
N ALA A 2 -9.08 -5.01 15.65
CA ALA A 2 -9.58 -3.79 15.01
C ALA A 2 -10.00 -4.08 13.56
N GLU A 3 -11.19 -3.60 13.20
CA GLU A 3 -11.75 -3.75 11.86
C GLU A 3 -11.14 -2.65 10.98
N LEU A 4 -10.28 -3.05 10.03
CA LEU A 4 -9.68 -2.13 9.09
C LEU A 4 -10.60 -2.00 7.88
N SER A 5 -11.02 -0.78 7.56
CA SER A 5 -11.74 -0.45 6.33
C SER A 5 -10.77 -0.02 5.23
N LEU A 6 -10.93 -0.57 4.03
CA LEU A 6 -10.18 -0.09 2.87
C LEU A 6 -10.55 1.37 2.59
N VAL A 7 -9.56 2.25 2.52
CA VAL A 7 -9.75 3.69 2.34
C VAL A 7 -9.88 4.06 0.85
N ALA A 8 -9.14 3.37 -0.03
CA ALA A 8 -9.18 3.53 -1.48
C ALA A 8 -8.68 2.23 -2.17
N PRO A 9 -9.01 2.01 -3.46
CA PRO A 9 -8.40 0.93 -4.23
C PRO A 9 -6.87 1.04 -4.28
N GLU A 10 -6.21 -0.10 -4.39
CA GLU A 10 -4.78 -0.18 -4.70
C GLU A 10 -4.43 0.48 -6.04
N ILE A 11 -3.32 1.22 -6.09
CA ILE A 11 -2.83 1.92 -7.29
C ILE A 11 -1.31 1.95 -7.31
N VAL A 12 -0.72 1.98 -8.51
CA VAL A 12 0.71 2.21 -8.74
C VAL A 12 0.92 3.65 -9.20
N ILE A 13 1.53 4.48 -8.36
CA ILE A 13 1.82 5.91 -8.64
C ILE A 13 2.99 6.38 -7.76
N LYS A 14 3.57 7.55 -8.06
CA LYS A 14 4.57 8.19 -7.21
C LYS A 14 3.98 8.58 -5.86
N PHE A 15 4.73 8.35 -4.79
CA PHE A 15 4.25 8.55 -3.42
C PHE A 15 3.71 9.97 -3.12
N PRO A 16 4.35 11.08 -3.52
CA PRO A 16 3.79 12.41 -3.27
C PRO A 16 2.44 12.64 -3.97
N GLN A 17 2.30 12.16 -5.21
CA GLN A 17 1.05 12.24 -5.97
C GLN A 17 -0.04 11.35 -5.35
N TRP A 18 0.35 10.22 -4.76
CA TRP A 18 -0.59 9.36 -4.03
C TRP A 18 -1.15 10.06 -2.78
N LEU A 19 -0.32 10.79 -2.02
CA LEU A 19 -0.79 11.53 -0.83
C LEU A 19 -1.91 12.52 -1.17
N GLU A 20 -1.85 13.16 -2.34
CA GLU A 20 -2.89 14.09 -2.82
C GLU A 20 -4.24 13.40 -3.11
N THR A 21 -4.25 12.07 -3.25
CA THR A 21 -5.48 11.28 -3.50
C THR A 21 -6.15 10.78 -2.21
N LEU A 22 -5.47 10.89 -1.07
CA LEU A 22 -5.99 10.39 0.20
C LEU A 22 -7.11 11.29 0.72
N PRO A 23 -8.16 10.70 1.34
CA PRO A 23 -9.23 11.49 1.94
C PRO A 23 -8.69 12.32 3.11
N GLU A 24 -9.34 13.46 3.35
CA GLU A 24 -9.11 14.25 4.55
C GLU A 24 -9.51 13.47 5.81
N GLY A 25 -8.75 13.63 6.90
CA GLY A 25 -9.04 12.99 8.19
C GLY A 25 -7.88 12.14 8.72
N PRO A 26 -8.08 11.46 9.86
CA PRO A 26 -7.04 10.64 10.46
C PRO A 26 -6.77 9.41 9.59
N VAL A 27 -5.55 9.34 9.06
CA VAL A 27 -5.03 8.17 8.34
C VAL A 27 -3.83 7.59 9.08
N GLU A 28 -3.62 6.29 8.91
CA GLU A 28 -2.46 5.57 9.41
C GLU A 28 -1.74 4.89 8.25
N PHE A 29 -0.42 5.05 8.18
CA PHE A 29 0.43 4.37 7.22
C PHE A 29 0.98 3.08 7.82
N ILE A 30 0.82 1.99 7.09
CA ILE A 30 1.26 0.66 7.49
C ILE A 30 2.28 0.18 6.46
N SER A 31 3.53 -0.05 6.87
CA SER A 31 4.61 -0.51 5.98
C SER A 31 5.55 -1.49 6.68
N THR A 32 6.32 -2.28 5.94
CA THR A 32 7.42 -3.09 6.51
C THR A 32 8.67 -2.26 6.79
N ASP A 33 8.84 -1.16 6.06
CA ASP A 33 9.82 -0.10 6.27
C ASP A 33 9.25 1.18 5.66
N PHE A 34 9.09 2.21 6.49
CA PHE A 34 8.57 3.51 6.04
C PHE A 34 9.66 4.58 5.92
N SER A 35 10.89 4.25 6.28
CA SER A 35 12.03 5.19 6.30
C SER A 35 12.22 5.96 4.99
N PRO A 36 12.10 5.34 3.79
CA PRO A 36 12.26 6.05 2.52
C PRO A 36 11.19 7.14 2.26
N PHE A 37 10.04 7.06 2.92
CA PHE A 37 8.87 7.90 2.65
C PHE A 37 8.65 9.00 3.70
N ARG A 38 9.30 8.92 4.87
CA ARG A 38 9.08 9.87 5.97
C ARG A 38 9.28 11.33 5.55
N ALA A 39 10.33 11.61 4.79
CA ALA A 39 10.64 12.98 4.36
C ALA A 39 9.54 13.58 3.47
N ALA A 40 8.80 12.74 2.72
CA ALA A 40 7.72 13.19 1.85
C ALA A 40 6.44 13.58 2.60
N LEU A 41 6.33 13.27 3.89
CA LEU A 41 5.19 13.71 4.72
C LEU A 41 5.36 15.14 5.26
N ALA A 42 6.59 15.65 5.34
CA ALA A 42 6.87 16.97 5.89
C ALA A 42 6.18 18.08 5.06
N GLY A 43 5.48 18.99 5.73
CA GLY A 43 4.72 20.07 5.09
C GLY A 43 3.42 19.63 4.42
N THR A 44 3.03 18.36 4.54
CA THR A 44 1.72 17.85 4.07
C THR A 44 0.73 17.79 5.22
N GLY A 45 -0.57 17.60 4.92
CA GLY A 45 -1.59 17.32 5.92
C GLY A 45 -1.35 16.02 6.73
N PHE A 46 -0.37 15.22 6.33
CA PHE A 46 -0.05 13.91 6.92
C PHE A 46 1.25 13.92 7.74
N GLU A 47 1.87 15.08 7.99
CA GLU A 47 3.13 15.18 8.74
C GLU A 47 3.04 14.52 10.13
N GLY A 48 1.88 14.59 10.78
CA GLY A 48 1.60 13.96 12.08
C GLY A 48 0.88 12.60 12.02
N ALA A 49 0.72 12.01 10.83
CA ALA A 49 0.02 10.73 10.68
C ALA A 49 0.74 9.59 11.41
N ALA A 50 -0.02 8.62 11.92
CA ALA A 50 0.55 7.43 12.53
C ALA A 50 1.26 6.58 11.47
N VAL A 51 2.44 6.06 11.83
CA VAL A 51 3.22 5.14 10.99
C VAL A 51 3.49 3.87 11.80
N ILE A 52 2.87 2.76 11.39
CA ILE A 52 3.09 1.45 12.00
C ILE A 52 4.00 0.62 11.10
N GLU A 53 5.15 0.22 11.66
CA GLU A 53 5.99 -0.81 11.06
C GLU A 53 5.42 -2.19 11.36
N THR A 54 5.15 -2.95 10.30
CA THR A 54 4.56 -4.28 10.40
C THR A 54 5.56 -5.38 10.09
N PRO A 55 5.45 -6.55 10.74
CA PRO A 55 6.33 -7.66 10.47
C PRO A 55 6.25 -8.12 9.00
N ARG A 56 7.39 -8.47 8.43
CA ARG A 56 7.47 -9.07 7.06
C ARG A 56 6.70 -10.38 6.94
N ALA A 57 6.41 -11.05 8.05
CA ALA A 57 5.67 -12.31 8.08
C ALA A 57 4.17 -12.06 7.83
N LEU A 58 3.77 -12.04 6.56
CA LEU A 58 2.39 -11.77 6.15
C LEU A 58 1.56 -13.03 5.86
N ALA A 59 2.19 -14.21 5.74
CA ALA A 59 1.53 -15.44 5.27
C ALA A 59 0.24 -15.78 6.04
N GLY A 60 0.24 -15.69 7.37
CA GLY A 60 -0.95 -15.97 8.18
C GLY A 60 -2.08 -14.96 7.99
N ALA A 61 -1.74 -13.68 7.85
CA ALA A 61 -2.73 -12.64 7.57
C ALA A 61 -3.33 -12.80 6.16
N ILE A 62 -2.48 -13.07 5.16
CA ILE A 62 -2.88 -13.36 3.77
C ILE A 62 -3.81 -14.57 3.73
N ALA A 63 -3.48 -15.66 4.43
CA ALA A 63 -4.32 -16.86 4.47
C ALA A 63 -5.71 -16.59 5.06
N ARG A 64 -5.80 -15.75 6.10
CA ARG A 64 -7.09 -15.33 6.67
C ARG A 64 -7.91 -14.52 5.69
N ILE A 65 -7.31 -13.58 4.96
CA ILE A 65 -7.98 -12.79 3.93
C ILE A 65 -8.47 -13.70 2.80
N ALA A 66 -7.62 -14.62 2.33
CA ALA A 66 -7.95 -15.58 1.29
C ALA A 66 -9.14 -16.47 1.69
N LEU A 67 -9.18 -16.95 2.94
CA LEU A 67 -10.30 -17.74 3.46
C LEU A 67 -11.62 -16.95 3.48
N VAL A 68 -11.58 -15.67 3.84
CA VAL A 68 -12.76 -14.79 3.80
C VAL A 68 -13.24 -14.63 2.35
N LYS A 69 -12.35 -14.29 1.42
CA LYS A 69 -12.68 -14.15 -0.01
C LYS A 69 -13.25 -15.44 -0.60
N LEU A 70 -12.66 -16.59 -0.28
CA LEU A 70 -13.15 -17.90 -0.73
C LEU A 70 -14.59 -18.15 -0.26
N ARG A 71 -14.88 -17.89 1.03
CA ARG A 71 -16.23 -18.06 1.59
C ARG A 71 -17.26 -17.11 0.96
N GLN A 72 -16.83 -15.98 0.44
CA GLN A 72 -17.66 -15.01 -0.27
C GLN A 72 -17.82 -15.33 -1.77
N GLY A 73 -17.21 -16.41 -2.27
CA GLY A 73 -17.23 -16.74 -3.70
C GLY A 73 -16.34 -15.83 -4.57
N LEU A 74 -15.42 -15.09 -3.95
CA LEU A 74 -14.49 -14.17 -4.62
C LEU A 74 -13.13 -14.82 -4.95
N ALA A 75 -13.08 -16.16 -4.98
CA ALA A 75 -11.90 -16.86 -5.45
C ALA A 75 -11.79 -16.73 -6.98
N VAL A 76 -10.57 -16.54 -7.48
CA VAL A 76 -10.28 -16.40 -8.91
C VAL A 76 -9.41 -17.56 -9.39
N ASP A 77 -9.46 -17.86 -10.68
CA ASP A 77 -8.51 -18.77 -11.31
C ASP A 77 -7.09 -18.19 -11.14
N PRO A 78 -6.09 -19.00 -10.74
CA PRO A 78 -4.70 -18.55 -10.64
C PRO A 78 -4.17 -17.86 -11.91
N ALA A 79 -4.62 -18.25 -13.10
CA ALA A 79 -4.22 -17.64 -14.37
C ALA A 79 -4.81 -16.23 -14.59
N GLU A 80 -5.88 -15.89 -13.87
CA GLU A 80 -6.57 -14.59 -13.93
C GLU A 80 -6.07 -13.60 -12.86
N VAL A 81 -5.09 -14.01 -12.03
CA VAL A 81 -4.51 -13.13 -11.02
C VAL A 81 -3.61 -12.09 -11.70
N ASP A 82 -4.04 -10.84 -11.66
CA ASP A 82 -3.20 -9.70 -12.03
C ASP A 82 -2.47 -9.18 -10.79
N ALA A 83 -1.20 -8.81 -10.95
CA ALA A 83 -0.43 -8.20 -9.88
C ALA A 83 -0.08 -6.76 -10.25
N ASN A 84 -0.20 -5.87 -9.27
CA ASN A 84 0.17 -4.48 -9.40
C ASN A 84 1.71 -4.36 -9.46
N TYR A 85 2.28 -4.46 -10.66
CA TYR A 85 3.71 -4.32 -10.88
C TYR A 85 4.09 -2.86 -11.15
N VAL A 86 5.09 -2.37 -10.43
CA VAL A 86 5.90 -1.24 -10.90
C VAL A 86 6.76 -1.77 -12.05
N ARG A 87 6.50 -1.34 -13.29
CA ARG A 87 7.30 -1.81 -14.43
C ARG A 87 8.69 -1.17 -14.37
N ARG A 88 9.69 -1.90 -14.86
CA ARG A 88 11.08 -1.42 -14.91
C ARG A 88 11.19 -0.04 -15.59
N SER A 89 10.44 0.18 -16.67
CA SER A 89 10.34 1.48 -17.35
C SER A 89 9.87 2.60 -16.43
N ASP A 90 8.92 2.32 -15.53
CA ASP A 90 8.34 3.30 -14.61
C ASP A 90 9.31 3.63 -13.46
N ALA A 91 10.15 2.66 -13.09
CA ALA A 91 11.21 2.84 -12.08
C ALA A 91 12.45 3.58 -12.64
N GLU A 92 12.78 3.41 -13.92
CA GLU A 92 13.99 3.97 -14.55
C GLU A 92 13.78 5.38 -15.13
N LEU A 93 12.54 5.87 -15.22
CA LEU A 93 12.17 7.13 -15.89
C LEU A 93 12.83 8.41 -15.31
N PHE A 94 13.48 8.33 -14.15
CA PHE A 94 14.25 9.43 -13.53
C PHE A 94 15.67 9.04 -13.10
N TRP A 95 16.20 7.91 -13.58
CA TRP A 95 17.58 7.52 -13.27
C TRP A 95 18.56 8.51 -13.94
N LYS A 96 19.22 9.34 -13.15
CA LYS A 96 20.41 10.09 -13.58
C LYS A 96 21.64 9.29 -13.18
N GLU A 97 22.53 9.01 -14.13
CA GLU A 97 23.88 8.55 -13.81
C GLU A 97 24.53 9.58 -12.87
N ILE A 98 25.01 9.10 -11.72
CA ILE A 98 25.84 9.86 -10.80
C ILE A 98 27.28 9.77 -11.30
#